data_AF-A0A349B359-F1
#
_entry.id   AF-A0A349B359-F1
#
_cell.length_a   1.000
_cell.length_b   1.000
_cell.length_c   1.000
_cell.angle_alpha   90.00
_cell.angle_beta   90.00
_cell.angle_gamma   90.00
#
_symmetry.space_group_name_H-M   'P 1'
#
loop_
_entity.id
_entity.type
_entity.pdbx_description
1 polymer ?
#
loop_
_entity_poly.entity_id
_entity_poly.type
_entity_poly.pdbx_seq_one_letter_code
_entity_poly.pdbx_strand_id
1 'polypeptide(L)'
;FDAVVAVGEVEAQHIEAEDVSERFVDLESRQATLATSIDRIRGFLAQTTNVDEISRLESELTNREAEHDVIAGQLRVLRDRTSYGTITADLRLQDPDAALLAEGEGSEGGPPGFGEGLSAGWDAVTTAAAAAATVLGFVLPFAPVLLLAGVLTWWWARRRPATAPPAEA
;
A
#
# COMPACT_ATOMS: atom_id res chain seq x y z
N PHE A 1 11.37 12.01 6.32
CA PHE A 1 10.74 10.69 6.12
C PHE A 1 10.01 10.25 7.38
N ASP A 2 10.67 10.29 8.55
CA ASP A 2 10.06 9.98 9.86
C ASP A 2 8.74 10.71 10.16
N ALA A 3 8.62 11.96 9.70
CA ALA A 3 7.40 12.75 9.88
C ALA A 3 6.17 12.20 9.13
N VAL A 4 6.35 11.48 8.01
CA VAL A 4 5.23 10.91 7.23
C VAL A 4 4.76 9.59 7.84
N VAL A 5 5.69 8.76 8.30
CA VAL A 5 5.38 7.49 8.99
C VAL A 5 4.64 7.74 10.30
N ALA A 6 4.86 8.89 10.94
CA ALA A 6 4.12 9.28 12.15
C ALA A 6 2.62 9.56 11.90
N VAL A 7 2.20 9.80 10.65
CA VAL A 7 0.83 10.22 10.32
C VAL A 7 -0.07 9.03 9.92
N GLY A 8 0.50 7.90 9.50
CA GLY A 8 -0.27 6.72 9.09
C GLY A 8 0.58 5.61 8.49
N GLU A 9 -0.08 4.56 8.00
CA GLU A 9 0.56 3.44 7.31
C GLU A 9 0.88 3.82 5.85
N VAL A 10 2.10 3.53 5.39
CA VAL A 10 2.54 3.83 4.02
C VAL A 10 2.16 2.66 3.12
N GLU A 11 1.12 2.84 2.29
CA GLU A 11 0.67 1.80 1.35
C GLU A 11 1.61 1.63 0.14
N ALA A 12 2.13 2.74 -0.39
CA ALA A 12 3.01 2.73 -1.56
C ALA A 12 4.06 3.84 -1.48
N GLN A 13 5.29 3.53 -1.90
CA GLN A 13 6.40 4.47 -1.93
C GLN A 13 7.05 4.45 -3.31
N HIS A 14 7.28 5.64 -3.87
CA HIS A 14 8.12 5.83 -5.03
C HIS A 14 9.23 6.83 -4.69
N ILE A 15 10.47 6.45 -4.96
CA ILE A 15 11.65 7.31 -4.77
C ILE A 15 12.29 7.51 -6.14
N GLU A 16 12.41 8.76 -6.56
CA GLU A 16 13.15 9.16 -7.75
C GLU A 16 14.41 9.93 -7.33
N ALA A 17 15.54 9.60 -7.94
CA ALA A 17 16.82 10.26 -7.69
C ALA A 17 17.46 10.63 -9.04
N GLU A 18 17.72 11.92 -9.24
CA GLU A 18 18.43 12.44 -10.42
C GLU A 18 19.92 12.63 -10.07
N ASP A 19 20.82 11.96 -10.81
CA ASP A 19 22.26 12.19 -10.68
C ASP A 19 22.65 13.47 -11.45
N VAL A 20 23.04 14.50 -10.70
CA VAL A 20 23.49 15.79 -11.23
C VAL A 20 24.99 16.01 -11.05
N SER A 21 25.76 14.97 -10.72
CA SER A 21 27.19 15.05 -10.43
C SER A 21 27.99 15.58 -11.63
N GLU A 22 27.70 15.07 -12.84
CA GLU A 22 28.35 15.52 -14.08
C GLU A 22 28.10 17.02 -14.34
N ARG A 23 26.83 17.45 -14.19
CA ARG A 23 26.45 18.86 -14.34
C ARG A 23 27.13 19.76 -13.30
N PHE A 24 27.23 19.29 -12.06
CA PHE A 24 27.90 20.05 -11.00
C PHE A 24 29.38 20.28 -11.30
N VAL A 25 30.10 19.22 -11.71
CA VAL A 25 31.52 19.31 -12.06
C VAL A 25 31.75 20.19 -13.30
N ASP A 26 30.89 20.11 -14.32
CA ASP A 26 30.97 20.99 -15.50
C ASP A 26 30.81 22.47 -15.11
N LEU A 27 29.81 22.77 -14.27
CA LEU A 27 29.57 24.14 -13.80
C LEU A 27 30.74 24.68 -12.96
N GLU A 28 31.34 23.87 -12.09
CA GLU A 28 32.56 24.27 -11.34
C GLU A 28 33.73 24.58 -12.28
N SER A 29 33.96 23.74 -13.29
CA SER A 29 35.02 23.96 -14.29
C SER A 29 34.81 25.26 -15.08
N ARG A 30 33.56 25.54 -15.47
CA ARG A 30 33.18 26.78 -16.13
C ARG A 30 33.38 27.99 -15.21
N GLN A 31 32.98 27.89 -13.93
CA GLN A 31 33.18 28.95 -12.95
C GLN A 31 34.66 29.30 -12.80
N ALA A 32 35.53 28.30 -12.65
CA ALA A 32 36.97 28.50 -12.54
C ALA A 32 37.57 29.16 -13.80
N THR A 33 37.08 28.77 -14.97
CA THR A 33 37.50 29.37 -16.25
C THR A 33 37.07 30.84 -16.33
N LEU A 34 35.84 31.16 -15.92
CA LEU A 34 35.33 32.54 -15.87
C LEU A 34 36.13 33.39 -14.88
N ALA A 35 36.39 32.89 -13.67
CA ALA A 35 37.22 33.58 -12.67
C ALA A 35 38.62 33.90 -13.22
N THR A 36 39.26 32.93 -13.88
CA THR A 36 40.56 33.16 -14.54
C THR A 36 40.47 34.23 -15.63
N SER A 37 39.38 34.26 -16.40
CA SER A 37 39.19 35.27 -17.43
C SER A 37 38.97 36.67 -16.84
N ILE A 38 38.21 36.77 -15.75
CA ILE A 38 38.00 38.01 -15.00
C ILE A 38 39.33 38.56 -14.52
N ASP A 39 40.18 37.72 -13.93
CA ASP A 39 41.50 38.13 -13.43
C ASP A 39 42.43 38.61 -14.56
N ARG A 40 42.38 37.96 -15.73
CA ARG A 40 43.13 38.43 -16.91
C ARG A 40 42.65 39.81 -17.40
N ILE A 41 41.33 40.02 -17.47
CA ILE A 41 40.76 41.31 -17.88
C ILE A 41 41.15 42.41 -16.88
N ARG A 42 41.05 42.13 -15.57
CA ARG A 42 41.51 43.05 -14.52
C ARG A 42 43.01 43.36 -14.64
N GLY A 43 43.82 42.36 -14.98
CA GLY A 43 45.25 42.53 -15.26
C GLY A 43 45.51 43.45 -16.46
N PHE A 44 44.73 43.35 -17.54
CA PHE A 44 44.84 44.26 -18.69
C PHE A 44 44.36 45.67 -18.35
N LEU A 45 43.25 45.81 -17.62
CA LEU A 45 42.75 47.11 -17.12
C LEU A 45 43.78 47.86 -16.28
N ALA A 46 44.58 47.13 -15.47
CA ALA A 46 45.63 47.74 -14.66
C ALA A 46 46.83 48.28 -15.48
N GLN A 47 47.01 47.82 -16.72
CA GLN A 47 48.14 48.17 -17.58
C GLN A 47 47.78 49.21 -18.65
N THR A 48 46.50 49.28 -19.04
CA THR A 48 46.02 50.18 -20.08
C THR A 48 45.79 51.59 -19.54
N THR A 49 46.23 52.60 -20.30
CA THR A 49 45.94 54.02 -20.05
C THR A 49 45.01 54.64 -21.10
N ASN A 50 44.61 53.87 -22.11
CA ASN A 50 43.70 54.30 -23.17
C ASN A 50 42.24 54.19 -22.72
N VAL A 51 41.54 55.34 -22.67
CA VAL A 51 40.14 55.44 -22.21
C VAL A 51 39.18 54.59 -23.05
N ASP A 52 39.37 54.54 -24.38
CA ASP A 52 38.50 53.74 -25.25
C ASP A 52 38.66 52.23 -25.00
N GLU A 53 39.88 51.81 -24.69
CA GLU A 53 40.19 50.41 -24.36
C GLU A 53 39.68 50.05 -22.96
N ILE A 54 39.79 50.97 -21.99
CA ILE A 54 39.21 50.80 -20.64
C ILE A 54 37.71 50.55 -20.73
N SER A 55 36.97 51.40 -21.45
CA SER A 55 35.52 51.27 -21.60
C SER A 55 35.11 49.91 -22.19
N ARG A 56 35.85 49.43 -23.19
CA ARG A 56 35.62 48.10 -23.79
C ARG A 56 35.91 46.97 -22.81
N LEU A 57 37.03 47.03 -22.10
CA LEU A 57 37.41 46.01 -21.12
C LEU A 57 36.48 46.00 -19.90
N GLU A 58 35.97 47.14 -19.45
CA GLU A 58 34.96 47.20 -18.37
C GLU A 58 33.63 46.58 -18.79
N SER A 59 33.20 46.80 -20.04
CA SER A 59 32.01 46.15 -20.58
C SER A 59 32.18 44.62 -20.62
N GLU A 60 33.32 44.14 -21.10
CA GLU A 60 33.65 42.71 -21.09
C GLU A 60 33.76 42.16 -19.67
N LEU A 61 34.38 42.89 -18.74
CA LEU A 61 34.49 42.50 -17.33
C LEU A 61 33.09 42.30 -16.72
N THR A 62 32.21 43.28 -16.92
CA THR A 62 30.82 43.25 -16.43
C THR A 62 30.08 42.03 -16.98
N ASN A 63 30.25 41.72 -18.27
CA ASN A 63 29.64 40.53 -18.88
C ASN A 63 30.17 39.23 -18.26
N ARG A 64 31.48 39.12 -18.00
CA ARG A 64 32.07 37.92 -17.39
C ARG A 64 31.69 37.76 -15.92
N GLU A 65 31.60 38.86 -15.17
CA GLU A 65 31.14 38.84 -13.79
C GLU A 65 29.66 38.41 -13.72
N ALA A 66 28.80 38.94 -14.61
CA ALA A 66 27.40 38.52 -14.69
C ALA A 66 27.26 37.03 -15.02
N GLU A 67 28.04 36.50 -15.97
CA GLU A 67 28.02 35.08 -16.30
C GLU A 67 28.53 34.21 -15.13
N HIS A 68 29.60 34.66 -14.45
CA HIS A 68 30.12 33.99 -13.26
C HIS A 68 29.05 33.92 -12.14
N ASP A 69 28.32 35.00 -11.90
CA ASP A 69 27.29 35.06 -10.87
C ASP A 69 26.10 34.16 -11.18
N VAL A 70 25.73 34.04 -12.46
CA VAL A 70 24.72 33.07 -12.91
C VAL A 70 25.16 31.64 -12.59
N ILE A 71 26.40 31.26 -12.92
CA ILE A 71 26.93 29.92 -12.64
C ILE A 71 27.04 29.67 -11.13
N ALA A 72 27.49 30.66 -10.36
CA ALA A 72 27.56 30.59 -8.90
C ALA A 72 26.18 30.39 -8.26
N GLY A 73 25.15 31.04 -8.81
CA GLY A 73 23.76 30.85 -8.42
C GLY A 73 23.26 29.44 -8.70
N GLN A 74 23.55 28.90 -9.89
CA GLN A 74 23.16 27.53 -10.27
C GLN A 74 23.83 26.48 -9.37
N LEU A 75 25.12 26.63 -9.07
CA LEU A 75 25.84 25.75 -8.15
C LEU A 75 25.24 25.76 -6.74
N ARG A 76 24.80 26.93 -6.26
CA ARG A 76 24.13 27.06 -4.95
C ARG A 76 22.82 26.26 -4.93
N VAL A 77 22.00 26.39 -5.96
CA VAL A 77 20.74 25.63 -6.08
C VAL A 77 20.99 24.13 -6.12
N LEU A 78 21.99 23.67 -6.87
CA LEU A 78 22.30 22.24 -6.94
C LEU A 78 22.78 21.69 -5.58
N ARG A 79 23.60 22.46 -4.85
CA ARG A 79 24.07 22.10 -3.51
C ARG A 79 22.94 22.05 -2.47
N ASP A 80 22.01 23.00 -2.54
CA ASP A 80 20.84 23.03 -1.67
C ASP A 80 19.92 21.83 -1.93
N ARG A 81 19.74 21.43 -3.20
CA ARG A 81 18.96 20.23 -3.56
C ARG A 81 19.56 18.92 -3.06
N THR A 82 20.88 18.80 -2.90
CA THR A 82 21.48 17.61 -2.28
C THR A 82 21.17 17.54 -0.78
N SER A 83 20.87 18.67 -0.15
CA SER A 83 20.58 18.76 1.29
C SER A 83 19.11 18.51 1.62
N TYR A 84 18.20 18.66 0.65
CA TYR A 84 16.74 18.53 0.83
C TYR A 84 16.12 17.58 -0.19
N GLY A 85 15.43 16.55 0.28
CA GLY A 85 14.55 15.73 -0.56
C GLY A 85 13.12 16.27 -0.56
N THR A 86 12.53 16.49 -1.74
CA THR A 86 11.09 16.81 -1.86
C THR A 86 10.26 15.56 -1.57
N ILE A 87 9.29 15.65 -0.65
CA ILE A 87 8.36 14.56 -0.33
C ILE A 87 6.96 14.98 -0.78
N THR A 88 6.37 14.21 -1.69
CA THR A 88 4.96 14.33 -2.07
C THR A 88 4.19 13.16 -1.44
N ALA A 89 3.14 13.45 -0.68
CA ALA A 89 2.31 12.44 -0.02
C ALA A 89 0.85 12.60 -0.44
N ASP A 90 0.22 11.50 -0.85
CA ASP A 90 -1.22 11.38 -1.06
C ASP A 90 -1.80 10.67 0.18
N LEU A 91 -2.70 11.34 0.90
CA LEU A 91 -3.28 10.83 2.14
C LEU A 91 -4.69 10.34 1.85
N ARG A 92 -4.93 9.04 2.06
CA ARG A 92 -6.27 8.46 1.97
C ARG A 92 -6.75 8.10 3.36
N LEU A 93 -7.91 8.61 3.73
CA LEU A 93 -8.60 8.15 4.93
C LEU A 93 -9.20 6.79 4.62
N GLN A 94 -8.70 5.76 5.31
CA GLN A 94 -9.40 4.50 5.37
C GLN A 94 -10.62 4.72 6.25
N ASP A 95 -11.80 4.80 5.62
CA ASP A 95 -13.06 4.93 6.35
C ASP A 95 -13.37 3.55 6.95
N PRO A 96 -13.24 3.36 8.28
CA PRO A 96 -13.50 2.06 8.90
C PRO A 96 -14.96 1.61 8.68
N ASP A 97 -15.84 2.56 8.41
CA ASP A 97 -17.26 2.32 8.17
C ASP A 97 -17.52 1.75 6.76
N ALA A 98 -16.64 1.96 5.77
CA ALA A 98 -16.80 1.38 4.43
C ALA A 98 -16.67 -0.16 4.43
N ALA A 99 -15.89 -0.72 5.36
CA ALA A 99 -15.81 -2.16 5.57
C ALA A 99 -17.08 -2.72 6.25
N LEU A 100 -17.74 -1.92 7.10
CA LEU A 100 -18.98 -2.30 7.77
C LEU A 100 -20.20 -2.20 6.85
N LEU A 101 -20.17 -1.31 5.85
CA LEU A 101 -21.22 -1.20 4.84
C LEU A 101 -21.18 -2.33 3.79
N ALA A 102 -20.03 -2.97 3.58
CA ALA A 102 -19.91 -4.13 2.69
C ALA A 102 -20.55 -5.42 3.27
N GLU A 103 -20.71 -5.51 4.59
CA GLU A 103 -21.49 -6.59 5.24
C GLU A 103 -22.98 -6.22 5.41
N GLY A 104 -23.38 -5.00 5.04
CA GLY A 104 -24.72 -4.44 5.25
C GLY A 104 -25.52 -4.19 3.97
N GLU A 105 -25.06 -4.66 2.80
CA GLU A 105 -25.83 -4.57 1.55
C GLU A 105 -27.00 -5.57 1.54
N GLY A 106 -28.08 -5.21 2.23
CA GLY A 106 -29.27 -6.05 2.26
C GLY A 106 -30.47 -5.48 3.00
N SER A 107 -30.68 -4.16 3.00
CA SER A 107 -32.02 -3.63 3.32
C SER A 107 -32.22 -2.20 2.86
N GLU A 108 -32.31 -1.99 1.54
CA GLU A 108 -33.01 -0.82 1.02
C GLU A 108 -34.52 -1.04 1.18
N GLY A 109 -35.07 -0.62 2.32
CA GLY A 109 -36.33 0.10 2.47
C GLY A 109 -37.58 -0.24 1.63
N GLY A 110 -37.75 -1.47 1.15
CA GLY A 110 -38.94 -1.91 0.39
C GLY A 110 -39.35 -3.34 0.77
N PRO A 111 -40.65 -3.70 0.65
CA PRO A 111 -41.06 -5.09 0.78
C PRO A 111 -40.32 -5.92 -0.28
N PRO A 112 -39.73 -7.08 0.08
CA PRO A 112 -38.95 -7.89 -0.85
C PRO A 112 -39.80 -8.21 -2.08
N GLY A 113 -39.26 -7.93 -3.26
CA GLY A 113 -39.92 -8.26 -4.52
C GLY A 113 -40.10 -9.77 -4.65
N PHE A 114 -41.06 -10.23 -5.47
CA PHE A 114 -41.29 -11.66 -5.69
C PHE A 114 -40.02 -12.44 -6.07
N GLY A 115 -39.12 -11.83 -6.85
CA GLY A 115 -37.85 -12.44 -7.25
C GLY A 115 -36.87 -12.63 -6.09
N GLU A 116 -36.80 -11.66 -5.18
CA GLU A 116 -35.93 -11.70 -3.99
C GLU A 116 -36.44 -12.70 -2.95
N GLY A 117 -37.77 -12.81 -2.81
CA GLY A 117 -38.39 -13.86 -2.02
C GLY A 117 -38.12 -15.26 -2.58
N LEU A 118 -38.08 -15.42 -3.91
CA LEU A 118 -37.79 -16.71 -4.55
C LEU A 118 -36.33 -17.14 -4.34
N SER A 119 -35.37 -16.22 -4.50
CA SER A 119 -33.95 -16.52 -4.26
C SER A 119 -33.69 -16.83 -2.79
N ALA A 120 -34.23 -16.01 -1.87
CA ALA A 120 -34.11 -16.26 -0.44
C ALA A 120 -34.74 -17.60 -0.01
N GLY A 121 -35.89 -17.96 -0.61
CA GLY A 121 -36.53 -19.25 -0.38
C GLY A 121 -35.70 -20.42 -0.90
N TRP A 122 -35.07 -20.29 -2.06
CA TRP A 122 -34.19 -21.32 -2.62
C TRP A 122 -32.93 -21.53 -1.77
N ASP A 123 -32.32 -20.45 -1.29
CA ASP A 123 -31.16 -20.51 -0.39
C ASP A 123 -31.51 -21.16 0.96
N ALA A 124 -32.71 -20.90 1.49
CA ALA A 124 -33.19 -21.58 2.68
C ALA A 124 -33.32 -23.11 2.46
N VAL A 125 -33.80 -23.53 1.29
CA VAL A 125 -33.93 -24.97 0.93
C VAL A 125 -32.57 -25.64 0.82
N THR A 126 -31.61 -25.02 0.12
CA THR A 126 -30.27 -25.60 -0.04
C THR A 126 -29.52 -25.66 1.28
N THR A 127 -29.67 -24.64 2.13
CA THR A 127 -29.11 -24.61 3.49
C THR A 127 -29.68 -25.72 4.36
N ALA A 128 -31.01 -25.92 4.35
CA ALA A 128 -31.67 -27.00 5.08
C ALA A 128 -31.23 -28.39 4.57
N ALA A 129 -31.09 -28.56 3.25
CA ALA A 129 -30.61 -29.80 2.66
C ALA A 129 -29.16 -30.11 3.06
N ALA A 130 -28.28 -29.09 3.06
CA ALA A 130 -26.89 -29.24 3.50
C ALA A 130 -26.80 -29.61 4.99
N ALA A 131 -27.63 -28.99 5.85
CA ALA A 131 -27.73 -29.35 7.26
C ALA A 131 -28.18 -30.80 7.45
N ALA A 132 -29.21 -31.24 6.73
CA ALA A 132 -29.69 -32.62 6.78
C ALA A 132 -28.63 -33.63 6.31
N ALA A 133 -27.94 -33.34 5.20
CA ALA A 133 -26.86 -34.19 4.69
C ALA A 133 -25.70 -34.31 5.69
N THR A 134 -25.36 -33.21 6.38
CA THR A 134 -24.33 -33.19 7.42
C THR A 134 -24.70 -34.08 8.61
N VAL A 135 -25.93 -33.95 9.11
CA VAL A 135 -26.43 -34.82 10.20
C VAL A 135 -26.43 -36.29 9.76
N LEU A 136 -26.86 -36.57 8.53
CA LEU A 136 -26.89 -37.93 8.00
C LEU A 136 -25.47 -38.53 7.91
N GLY A 137 -24.50 -37.75 7.40
CA GLY A 137 -23.10 -38.14 7.34
C GLY A 137 -22.48 -38.39 8.72
N PHE A 138 -22.87 -37.60 9.72
CA PHE A 138 -22.43 -37.78 11.10
C PHE A 138 -23.01 -39.05 11.75
N VAL A 139 -24.26 -39.40 11.48
CA VAL A 139 -24.93 -40.58 12.04
C VAL A 139 -24.48 -41.88 11.36
N LEU A 140 -24.12 -41.83 10.07
CA LEU A 140 -23.70 -42.97 9.27
C LEU A 140 -22.64 -43.89 9.93
N PRO A 141 -21.52 -43.38 10.50
CA PRO A 141 -20.51 -44.25 11.14
C PRO A 141 -21.01 -44.97 12.40
N PHE A 142 -22.05 -44.45 13.07
CA PHE A 142 -22.62 -45.05 14.28
C PHE A 142 -23.77 -46.03 14.00
N ALA A 143 -24.34 -46.02 12.78
CA ALA A 143 -25.40 -46.93 12.36
C ALA A 143 -25.08 -48.43 12.62
N PRO A 144 -23.88 -48.97 12.29
CA PRO A 144 -23.56 -50.37 12.58
C PRO A 144 -23.48 -50.67 14.09
N VAL A 145 -23.03 -49.72 14.90
CA VAL A 145 -22.97 -49.87 16.37
C VAL A 145 -24.38 -49.91 16.97
N LEU A 146 -25.27 -49.03 16.52
CA LEU A 146 -26.68 -49.01 16.96
C LEU A 146 -27.43 -50.27 16.52
N LEU A 147 -27.19 -50.77 15.30
CA LEU A 147 -27.78 -52.02 14.82
C LEU A 147 -27.31 -53.23 15.64
N LEU A 148 -26.00 -53.32 15.94
CA LEU A 148 -25.45 -54.37 16.78
C LEU A 148 -26.03 -54.35 18.20
N ALA A 149 -26.14 -53.16 18.81
CA ALA A 149 -26.75 -52.99 20.13
C ALA A 149 -28.25 -53.38 20.13
N GLY A 150 -28.99 -52.99 19.09
CA GLY A 150 -30.40 -53.37 18.91
C GLY A 150 -30.60 -54.89 18.75
N VAL A 151 -29.75 -55.55 17.94
CA VAL A 151 -29.79 -57.00 17.77
C VAL A 151 -29.41 -57.72 19.07
N LEU A 152 -28.39 -57.25 19.78
CA LEU A 152 -27.93 -57.87 21.03
C LEU A 152 -28.98 -57.77 22.14
N THR A 153 -29.63 -56.62 22.29
CA THR A 153 -30.72 -56.41 23.25
C THR A 153 -31.97 -57.23 22.91
N TRP A 154 -32.34 -57.31 21.62
CA TRP A 154 -33.43 -58.16 21.15
C TRP A 154 -33.15 -59.66 21.38
N TRP A 155 -31.91 -60.10 21.11
CA TRP A 155 -31.48 -61.47 21.34
C TRP A 155 -31.48 -61.83 22.83
N TRP A 156 -31.03 -60.92 23.70
CA TRP A 156 -31.12 -61.08 25.15
C TRP A 156 -32.56 -61.09 25.67
N ALA A 157 -33.44 -60.26 25.12
CA ALA A 157 -34.86 -60.25 25.47
C ALA A 157 -35.56 -61.57 25.08
N ARG A 158 -35.17 -62.17 23.95
CA ARG A 158 -35.66 -63.49 23.51
C ARG A 158 -35.05 -64.67 24.27
N ARG A 159 -33.95 -64.46 24.99
CA ARG A 159 -33.28 -65.49 25.80
C ARG A 159 -33.71 -65.51 27.27
N ARG A 160 -34.75 -64.78 27.66
CA ARG A 160 -35.37 -64.96 28.98
C ARG A 160 -36.22 -66.25 28.96
N PRO A 161 -35.81 -67.36 29.61
CA PRO A 161 -36.68 -68.51 29.78
C PRO A 161 -37.91 -68.12 30.61
N ALA A 162 -39.08 -68.63 30.23
CA ALA A 162 -40.30 -68.50 31.01
C ALA A 162 -40.06 -69.05 32.42
N THR A 163 -40.12 -68.19 33.42
CA THR A 163 -40.07 -68.58 34.83
C THR A 163 -41.29 -69.45 35.12
N ALA A 164 -41.10 -70.77 35.20
CA ALA A 164 -42.14 -71.69 35.63
C ALA A 164 -42.47 -71.39 37.11
N PRO A 165 -43.74 -71.12 37.47
CA PRO A 165 -44.12 -71.00 38.87
C PRO A 165 -44.08 -72.37 39.58
N PRO A 166 -43.82 -72.37 40.90
CA PRO A 166 -43.40 -73.54 41.68
C PRO A 166 -44.53 -74.56 41.87
N ALA A 167 -44.15 -75.84 41.94
CA ALA A 167 -45.01 -76.92 42.40
C ALA A 167 -45.29 -76.74 43.91
N GLU A 168 -46.54 -76.54 44.28
CA GLU A 168 -47.02 -76.67 45.65
C GLU A 168 -47.46 -78.12 45.94
N ALA A 169 -47.37 -78.47 47.23
CA ALA A 169 -47.38 -79.79 47.84
C ALA A 169 -48.68 -80.60 47.71
#